data_AF-A0A9E1S3B5-F1
#
_entry.id   AF-A0A9E1S3B5-F1
#
_cell.length_a   1.000
_cell.length_b   1.000
_cell.length_c   1.000
_cell.angle_alpha   90.00
_cell.angle_beta   90.00
_cell.angle_gamma   90.00
#
_symmetry.space_group_name_H-M   'P 1'
#
loop_
_entity.id
_entity.type
_entity.pdbx_description
1 polymer ?
#
loop_
_entity_poly.entity_id
_entity_poly.type
_entity_poly.pdbx_seq_one_letter_code
_entity_poly.pdbx_strand_id
1 'polypeptide(L)' 'MKEVLTRWYQRYFSEEEAVILLVLLSAALTVLLIFGDILAPVFVAVVLAYLMQGVANFLRHRGLPAEVSVGVSTLLF' A
#
# COMPACT_ATOMS: atom_id res chain seq x y z
N MET A 1 -32.22 19.82 -1.71
CA MET A 1 -31.02 18.95 -1.75
C MET A 1 -29.75 19.72 -2.16
N LYS A 2 -29.74 20.48 -3.27
CA LYS A 2 -28.58 21.29 -3.68
C LYS A 2 -28.10 22.27 -2.59
N GLU A 3 -29.00 22.94 -1.91
CA GLU A 3 -28.64 23.90 -0.83
C GLU A 3 -27.97 23.26 0.39
N VAL A 4 -28.26 21.99 0.68
CA VAL A 4 -27.62 21.26 1.78
C VAL A 4 -26.16 20.95 1.41
N LEU A 5 -25.91 20.51 0.17
CA LEU A 5 -24.55 20.37 -0.35
C LEU A 5 -23.79 21.70 -0.36
N THR A 6 -24.43 22.80 -0.77
CA THR A 6 -23.77 24.12 -0.82
C THR A 6 -23.41 24.65 0.58
N ARG A 7 -24.29 24.49 1.58
CA ARG A 7 -23.98 24.89 2.97
C ARG A 7 -22.91 24.00 3.61
N TRP A 8 -22.92 22.70 3.33
CA TRP A 8 -21.88 21.77 3.80
C TRP A 8 -20.53 22.07 3.14
N TYR A 9 -20.54 22.31 1.83
CA TYR A 9 -19.36 22.74 1.08
C TYR A 9 -18.80 24.05 1.63
N GLN A 10 -19.60 25.11 1.79
CA GLN A 10 -19.12 26.38 2.33
C GLN A 10 -18.58 26.27 3.76
N ARG A 11 -19.14 25.41 4.61
CA ARG A 11 -18.68 25.29 6.00
C ARG A 11 -17.44 24.42 6.16
N TYR A 12 -17.29 23.37 5.34
CA TYR A 12 -16.10 22.50 5.38
C TYR A 12 -14.95 23.02 4.50
N PHE A 13 -15.21 23.64 3.35
CA PHE A 13 -14.15 24.28 2.53
C PHE A 13 -13.65 25.62 3.08
N SER A 14 -14.32 26.18 4.10
CA SER A 14 -13.82 27.37 4.79
C SER A 14 -12.67 27.08 5.75
N GLU A 15 -12.44 25.80 6.09
CA GLU A 15 -11.28 25.40 6.87
C GLU A 15 -10.18 24.98 5.90
N GLU A 16 -9.08 25.75 5.86
CA GLU A 16 -7.95 25.54 4.95
C GLU A 16 -7.45 24.08 4.98
N GLU A 17 -7.48 23.44 6.15
CA GLU A 17 -7.09 22.05 6.36
C GLU A 17 -7.91 21.05 5.55
N ALA A 18 -9.23 21.23 5.48
CA ALA A 18 -10.12 20.31 4.76
C ALA A 18 -9.90 20.37 3.25
N VAL A 19 -9.59 21.57 2.73
CA VAL A 19 -9.27 21.76 1.30
C VAL A 19 -7.96 21.05 0.95
N ILE A 20 -6.93 21.19 1.80
CA ILE A 20 -5.65 20.50 1.62
C ILE A 20 -5.86 18.98 1.63
N LEU A 21 -6.63 18.45 2.58
CA LEU A 21 -6.96 17.02 2.63
C LEU A 21 -7.65 16.54 1.35
N LEU A 22 -8.61 17.31 0.83
CA LEU A 22 -9.33 16.96 -0.39
C LEU A 22 -8.42 16.96 -1.62
N VAL A 23 -7.49 17.92 -1.70
CA VAL A 23 -6.46 17.95 -2.74
C VAL A 23 -5.52 16.75 -2.61
N LEU A 24 -5.06 16.41 -1.41
CA LEU A 24 -4.20 15.24 -1.19
C LEU A 24 -4.91 13.93 -1.54
N LEU A 25 -6.15 13.76 -1.11
CA LEU A 25 -6.95 12.57 -1.42
C LEU A 25 -7.21 12.44 -2.91
N SER A 26 -7.60 13.53 -3.59
CA SER A 26 -7.85 13.51 -5.03
C SER A 26 -6.56 13.26 -5.83
N ALA A 27 -5.43 13.83 -5.41
CA ALA A 27 -4.12 13.54 -6.00
C ALA A 27 -3.72 12.07 -5.82
N ALA A 28 -3.80 11.54 -4.59
CA ALA A 28 -3.52 10.14 -4.30
C ALA A 28 -4.44 9.19 -5.08
N LEU A 29 -5.73 9.49 -5.16
CA LEU A 29 -6.69 8.74 -5.95
C LEU A 29 -6.34 8.77 -7.44
N THR A 30 -5.96 9.94 -7.96
CA THR A 30 -5.54 10.09 -9.36
C THR A 30 -4.30 9.23 -9.66
N VAL A 31 -3.30 9.25 -8.77
CA VAL A 31 -2.13 8.38 -8.88
C VAL A 31 -2.53 6.91 -8.84
N LEU A 32 -3.43 6.52 -7.93
CA LEU A 32 -3.90 5.14 -7.82
C LEU A 32 -4.70 4.71 -9.06
N LEU A 33 -5.50 5.58 -9.67
CA LEU A 33 -6.26 5.24 -10.88
C LEU A 33 -5.36 5.07 -12.11
N ILE A 34 -4.29 5.87 -12.22
CA ILE A 34 -3.37 5.81 -13.37
C ILE A 34 -2.34 4.69 -13.19
N PHE A 35 -1.78 4.57 -11.98
CA PHE A 35 -0.66 3.68 -11.70
C PHE A 35 -1.04 2.45 -10.87
N GLY A 36 -2.28 2.33 -10.39
CA GLY A 36 -2.70 1.24 -9.50
C GLY A 36 -2.46 -0.14 -10.07
N ASP A 37 -2.70 -0.35 -11.36
CA ASP A 37 -2.47 -1.63 -12.03
C ASP A 37 -0.99 -2.03 -12.09
N ILE A 38 -0.07 -1.06 -12.00
CA ILE A 38 1.38 -1.30 -11.96
C ILE A 38 1.87 -1.33 -10.51
N LEU A 39 1.39 -0.41 -9.67
CA LEU A 39 1.78 -0.29 -8.27
C LEU A 39 1.30 -1.48 -7.45
N ALA A 40 0.09 -1.98 -7.67
CA ALA A 40 -0.45 -3.13 -6.95
C ALA A 40 0.45 -4.38 -7.08
N PRO A 41 0.81 -4.88 -8.28
CA PRO A 41 1.70 -6.03 -8.39
C PRO A 41 3.11 -5.74 -7.86
N VAL A 42 3.60 -4.51 -7.96
CA VAL A 42 4.91 -4.12 -7.40
C VAL A 42 4.90 -4.19 -5.87
N PHE A 43 3.89 -3.61 -5.22
CA PHE A 43 3.75 -3.68 -3.76
C PHE A 43 3.59 -5.12 -3.28
N VAL A 44 2.79 -5.92 -4.00
CA VAL A 44 2.65 -7.36 -3.70
C VAL A 44 3.99 -8.07 -3.83
N ALA A 45 4.75 -7.84 -4.90
CA ALA A 45 6.06 -8.47 -5.08
C ALA A 45 7.06 -8.09 -3.98
N VAL A 46 7.09 -6.83 -3.56
CA VAL A 46 7.95 -6.36 -2.46
C VAL A 46 7.55 -7.02 -1.14
N VAL A 47 6.25 -7.04 -0.82
CA VAL A 47 5.74 -7.70 0.39
C VAL A 47 6.08 -9.19 0.37
N LEU A 48 5.83 -9.89 -0.73
CA LEU A 48 6.18 -11.30 -0.88
C LEU A 48 7.68 -11.54 -0.71
N ALA A 49 8.54 -10.71 -1.30
CA ALA A 49 9.98 -10.81 -1.13
C ALA A 49 10.40 -10.68 0.35
N TYR A 50 9.81 -9.73 1.09
CA TYR A 50 10.07 -9.58 2.53
C TYR A 50 9.54 -10.77 3.34
N LEU A 51 8.37 -11.32 3.00
CA LEU A 51 7.85 -12.52 3.65
C LEU A 51 8.73 -13.74 3.38
N MET A 52 9.17 -13.92 2.13
CA MET A 52 10.13 -14.94 1.74
C MET A 52 11.44 -14.82 2.52
N GLN A 53 11.98 -13.60 2.64
CA GLN A 53 13.17 -13.32 3.44
C GLN A 53 12.95 -13.67 4.92
N GLY A 54 11.79 -13.34 5.47
CA GLY A 54 11.39 -13.65 6.83
C GLY A 54 11.35 -15.17 7.09
N VAL A 55 10.69 -15.92 6.20
CA VAL A 55 10.63 -17.39 6.28
C VAL A 55 12.02 -18.01 6.14
N ALA A 56 12.80 -17.55 5.16
CA ALA A 56 14.17 -18.03 4.97
C ALA A 56 15.05 -17.77 6.22
N ASN A 57 14.93 -16.60 6.84
CA ASN A 57 15.62 -16.28 8.07
C ASN A 57 15.15 -17.17 9.24
N PHE A 58 13.85 -17.42 9.37
CA PHE A 58 13.31 -18.33 10.38
C PHE A 58 13.89 -19.75 10.24
N LEU A 59 13.95 -20.28 9.02
CA LEU A 59 14.58 -21.58 8.73
C LEU A 59 16.08 -21.59 9.07
N ARG A 60 16.82 -20.53 8.72
CA ARG A 60 18.25 -20.38 9.08
C ARG A 60 18.49 -20.35 10.59
N HIS A 61 17.63 -19.66 11.35
CA HIS A 61 17.73 -19.63 12.82
C HIS A 61 17.53 -21.02 13.45
N ARG A 62 16.84 -21.92 12.74
CA ARG A 62 16.63 -23.31 13.15
C ARG A 62 17.79 -24.24 12.76
N GLY A 63 18.88 -23.68 12.22
CA GLY A 63 20.10 -24.41 11.85
C GLY A 63 20.12 -24.96 10.42
N LEU A 64 19.16 -24.58 9.57
CA LEU A 64 19.13 -25.06 8.18
C LEU A 64 20.16 -24.33 7.30
N PRO A 65 20.76 -25.03 6.32
CA PRO A 65 21.64 -24.41 5.34
C PRO A 65 20.94 -23.27 4.58
N ALA A 66 21.73 -22.27 4.15
CA ALA A 66 21.20 -21.09 3.46
C ALA A 66 20.46 -21.46 2.18
N GLU A 67 21.02 -22.38 1.39
CA GLU A 67 20.44 -22.83 0.11
C GLU A 67 19.08 -23.50 0.31
N VAL A 68 18.97 -24.37 1.31
CA VAL A 68 17.71 -25.07 1.65
C VAL A 68 16.66 -24.06 2.15
N SER A 69 17.08 -23.09 2.97
CA SER A 69 16.17 -22.08 3.53
C SER A 69 15.58 -21.17 2.44
N VAL A 70 16.41 -20.75 1.47
CA VAL A 70 15.96 -19.95 0.33
C VAL A 70 15.08 -20.80 -0.61
N GLY A 71 15.46 -22.05 -0.87
CA GLY A 71 14.67 -22.96 -1.70
C GLY A 71 13.28 -23.24 -1.13
N VAL A 72 13.19 -23.55 0.17
CA VAL A 72 11.90 -23.80 0.85
C VAL A 72 11.04 -22.54 0.88
N SER A 73 11.64 -21.38 1.18
CA SER A 73 10.94 -20.10 1.14
C SER A 73 10.38 -19.80 -0.25
N THR A 74 11.15 -20.05 -1.32
CA THR A 74 10.73 -19.82 -2.71
C THR A 74 9.68 -20.81 -3.19
N LEU A 75 9.65 -22.03 -2.66
CA LEU A 75 8.60 -23.01 -2.99
C LEU A 75 7.28 -22.75 -2.26
N LEU A 76 7.32 -22.00 -1.15
CA LEU A 76 6.16 -21.77 -0.30
C LEU A 76 5.27 -20.62 -0.80
N PHE A 77 5.86 -19.60 -1.42
CA PHE A 77 5.20 -18.41 -1.95
C PHE A 77 5.06 -18.46 -3.47
#